data_AF-A0A534NEA9-F1
#
_entry.id   AF-A0A534NEA9-F1
#
_cell.length_a   1.000
_cell.length_b   1.000
_cell.length_c   1.000
_cell.angle_alpha   90.00
_cell.angle_beta   90.00
_cell.angle_gamma   90.00
#
_symmetry.space_group_name_H-M   'P 1'
#
loop_
_entity.id
_entity.type
_entity.pdbx_description
1 polymer ?
#
loop_
_entity_poly.entity_id
_entity_poly.type
_entity_poly.pdbx_seq_one_letter_code
_entity_poly.pdbx_strand_id
1 'polypeptide(L)'
;MRQIPLGRLLLILGVFLAGFLSHFLYQRWNGPPSEEQAYPVSFSPLPQPVPPRAEIPLIEAREVEKIRALAGRRARIRGRVYRVGHSDKSDTYFLNFGPSSSSFTGVIFASSVERFEKSKLYPKNYEGKV
;
A
#
# COMPACT_ATOMS: atom_id res chain seq x y z
N MET A 1 64.77 -28.28 61.23
CA MET A 1 64.03 -28.29 59.95
C MET A 1 62.90 -29.31 60.05
N ARG A 2 61.63 -28.89 60.13
CA ARG A 2 60.48 -29.81 60.25
C ARG A 2 60.15 -30.39 58.87
N GLN A 3 60.40 -31.68 58.67
CA GLN A 3 59.99 -32.35 57.44
C GLN A 3 58.48 -32.57 57.48
N ILE A 4 57.77 -32.09 56.46
CA ILE A 4 56.34 -32.34 56.30
C ILE A 4 56.22 -33.80 55.86
N PRO A 5 55.42 -34.63 56.54
CA PRO A 5 55.25 -36.02 56.15
C PRO A 5 54.62 -36.05 54.76
N LEU A 6 55.15 -36.92 53.88
CA LEU A 6 54.76 -37.01 52.46
C LEU A 6 53.24 -37.06 52.26
N GLY A 7 52.52 -37.77 53.13
CA GLY A 7 51.05 -37.84 53.08
C GLY A 7 50.34 -36.49 53.24
N ARG A 8 50.87 -35.57 54.07
CA ARG A 8 50.30 -34.22 54.19
C ARG A 8 50.59 -33.37 52.95
N LEU A 9 51.76 -33.54 52.34
CA LEU A 9 52.11 -32.82 51.11
C LEU A 9 51.21 -33.25 49.94
N LEU A 10 50.94 -34.56 49.82
CA LEU A 10 50.00 -35.10 48.83
C LEU A 10 48.57 -34.62 49.05
N LEU A 11 48.11 -34.52 50.31
CA LEU A 11 46.78 -33.97 50.61
C LEU A 11 46.66 -32.50 50.22
N ILE A 12 47.65 -31.67 50.58
CA ILE A 12 47.67 -30.25 50.22
C ILE A 12 47.68 -30.09 48.69
N LEU A 13 48.49 -30.87 48.00
CA LEU A 13 48.56 -30.85 46.54
C LEU A 13 47.24 -31.30 45.90
N GLY A 14 46.59 -32.34 46.45
CA GLY A 14 45.31 -32.83 45.98
C GLY A 14 44.19 -31.79 46.09
N VAL A 15 44.09 -31.11 47.24
CA VAL A 15 43.10 -30.04 47.44
C VAL A 15 43.36 -28.86 46.51
N PHE A 16 44.62 -28.49 46.31
CA PHE A 16 44.99 -27.41 45.41
C PHE A 16 44.60 -27.72 43.95
N LEU A 17 44.93 -28.93 43.45
CA LEU A 17 44.57 -29.32 42.08
C LEU A 17 43.05 -29.40 41.90
N ALA A 18 42.31 -29.91 42.88
CA ALA A 18 40.85 -29.97 42.80
C ALA A 18 40.22 -28.58 42.68
N GLY A 19 40.67 -27.62 43.49
CA GLY A 19 40.22 -26.23 43.43
C GLY A 19 40.58 -25.56 42.10
N PHE A 20 41.82 -25.75 41.62
CA PHE A 20 42.28 -25.20 40.36
C PHE A 20 41.47 -25.73 39.16
N LEU A 21 41.25 -27.06 39.12
CA LEU A 21 40.49 -27.68 38.03
C LEU A 21 39.02 -27.25 38.05
N SER A 22 38.41 -27.14 39.23
CA SER A 22 37.05 -26.64 39.39
C SER A 22 36.91 -25.19 38.90
N HIS A 23 37.87 -24.32 39.25
CA HIS A 23 37.86 -22.93 38.79
C HIS A 23 38.04 -22.82 37.27
N PHE A 24 38.96 -23.61 36.70
CA PHE A 24 39.20 -23.63 35.26
C PHE A 24 37.96 -24.12 34.48
N LEU A 25 37.29 -25.15 34.98
CA LEU A 25 36.05 -25.66 34.41
C LEU A 25 34.90 -24.64 34.54
N TYR A 26 34.82 -23.93 35.67
CA TYR A 26 33.81 -22.89 35.89
C TYR A 26 33.97 -21.73 34.89
N GLN A 27 35.20 -21.28 34.64
CA GLN A 27 35.46 -20.24 33.65
C GLN A 27 35.17 -20.69 32.22
N ARG A 28 35.49 -21.95 31.89
CA ARG A 28 35.18 -22.51 30.57
C ARG A 28 33.67 -22.62 30.34
N TRP A 29 32.90 -23.00 31.36
CA TRP A 29 31.46 -23.17 31.24
C TRP A 29 30.71 -21.83 31.24
N ASN A 30 31.17 -20.88 32.04
CA ASN A 30 30.61 -19.53 32.13
C ASN A 30 31.47 -18.55 31.33
N GLY A 31 31.63 -18.83 30.02
CA GLY A 31 32.25 -17.88 29.10
C GLY A 31 31.64 -16.47 29.26
N PRO A 32 32.40 -15.40 28.95
CA PRO A 32 31.90 -14.04 29.16
C PRO A 32 30.55 -13.90 28.46
N PRO A 33 29.53 -13.31 29.11
CA PRO A 33 28.27 -13.06 28.44
C PRO A 33 28.58 -12.21 27.21
N SER A 34 28.12 -12.64 26.04
CA SER A 34 28.21 -11.84 24.83
C SER A 34 27.40 -10.57 25.07
N GLU A 35 28.05 -9.49 25.49
CA GLU A 35 27.49 -8.16 25.34
C GLU A 35 27.28 -7.95 23.84
N GLU A 36 26.08 -7.50 23.46
CA GLU A 36 25.62 -7.20 22.09
C GLU A 36 24.98 -8.35 21.30
N GLN A 37 23.82 -8.81 21.75
CA GLN A 37 22.75 -9.25 20.83
C GLN A 37 21.57 -8.28 20.93
N ALA A 38 21.76 -7.07 20.39
CA ALA A 38 20.66 -6.17 20.12
C ALA A 38 19.87 -6.73 18.93
N TYR A 39 18.77 -7.43 19.19
CA TYR A 39 17.85 -7.87 18.15
C TYR A 39 17.16 -6.65 17.55
N PRO A 40 17.26 -6.40 16.22
CA PRO A 40 16.57 -5.28 15.61
C PRO A 40 15.06 -5.56 15.62
N VAL A 41 14.33 -4.89 16.51
CA VAL A 41 12.86 -4.90 16.50
C VAL A 41 12.39 -3.89 15.47
N SER A 42 11.98 -4.38 14.30
CA SER A 42 11.37 -3.56 13.26
C SER A 42 9.87 -3.45 13.51
N PHE A 43 9.40 -2.24 13.80
CA PHE A 43 7.97 -1.95 13.89
C PHE A 43 7.43 -1.62 12.50
N SER A 44 6.80 -2.61 11.86
CA SER A 44 6.03 -2.35 10.64
C SER A 44 4.81 -1.50 10.99
N PRO A 45 4.63 -0.32 10.36
CA PRO A 45 3.43 0.48 10.57
C PRO A 45 2.20 -0.30 10.12
N LEU A 46 1.10 -0.16 10.87
CA LEU A 46 -0.18 -0.74 10.50
C LEU A 46 -0.58 -0.25 9.10
N PRO A 47 -1.12 -1.14 8.23
CA PRO A 47 -1.62 -0.72 6.93
C PRO A 47 -2.64 0.40 7.12
N GLN A 48 -2.43 1.52 6.42
CA GLN A 48 -3.35 2.64 6.48
C GLN A 48 -4.75 2.15 6.04
N PRO A 49 -5.82 2.53 6.76
CA PRO A 49 -7.17 2.20 6.33
C PRO A 49 -7.37 2.74 4.92
N VAL A 50 -7.71 1.83 3.99
CA VAL A 50 -8.00 2.20 2.60
C VAL A 50 -9.10 3.26 2.66
N PRO A 51 -8.88 4.48 2.14
CA PRO A 51 -9.93 5.49 2.16
C PRO A 51 -11.17 4.89 1.49
N PRO A 52 -12.36 5.00 2.11
CA PRO A 52 -13.58 4.48 1.51
C PRO A 52 -13.69 5.09 0.12
N ARG A 53 -13.72 4.23 -0.92
CA ARG A 53 -13.96 4.68 -2.28
C ARG A 53 -15.29 5.41 -2.26
N ALA A 54 -15.26 6.73 -2.34
CA ALA A 54 -16.46 7.54 -2.43
C ALA A 54 -17.30 6.94 -3.57
N GLU A 55 -18.46 6.37 -3.22
CA GLU A 55 -19.36 5.78 -4.20
C GLU A 55 -19.81 6.89 -5.13
N ILE A 56 -19.24 6.91 -6.34
CA ILE A 56 -19.58 7.94 -7.32
C ILE A 56 -21.02 7.66 -7.75
N PRO A 57 -21.97 8.57 -7.49
CA PRO A 57 -23.38 8.31 -7.71
C PRO A 57 -23.64 8.05 -9.20
N LEU A 58 -24.40 6.98 -9.47
CA LEU A 58 -24.85 6.64 -10.82
C LEU A 58 -26.19 7.32 -11.09
N ILE A 59 -26.25 8.10 -12.16
CA ILE A 59 -27.40 8.94 -12.50
C ILE A 59 -27.74 8.72 -13.97
N GLU A 60 -29.03 8.63 -14.26
CA GLU A 60 -29.50 8.50 -15.62
C GLU A 60 -29.43 9.87 -16.33
N ALA A 61 -29.00 9.88 -17.59
CA ALA A 61 -28.84 11.11 -18.39
C ALA A 61 -30.16 11.86 -18.63
N ARG A 62 -31.30 11.17 -18.42
CA ARG A 62 -32.65 11.75 -18.45
C ARG A 62 -32.95 12.60 -17.22
N GLU A 63 -32.27 12.37 -16.10
CA GLU A 63 -32.49 13.04 -14.82
C GLU A 63 -31.66 14.33 -14.72
N VAL A 64 -31.90 15.27 -15.64
CA VAL A 64 -31.14 16.52 -15.78
C VAL A 64 -31.14 17.34 -14.49
N GLU A 65 -32.25 17.33 -13.74
CA GLU A 65 -32.37 18.03 -12.45
C GLU A 65 -31.43 17.46 -11.38
N LYS A 66 -31.28 16.13 -11.31
CA LYS A 66 -30.34 15.49 -10.37
C LYS A 66 -28.89 15.73 -10.76
N ILE A 67 -28.60 15.78 -12.07
CA ILE A 67 -27.29 16.14 -12.58
C ILE A 67 -26.95 17.58 -12.19
N ARG A 68 -27.89 18.52 -12.33
CA ARG A 68 -27.73 19.92 -11.89
C ARG A 68 -27.51 20.04 -10.39
N ALA A 69 -28.23 19.26 -9.58
CA ALA A 69 -28.05 19.22 -8.13
C ALA A 69 -26.63 18.78 -7.70
N LEU A 70 -25.91 18.06 -8.57
CA LEU A 70 -24.54 17.62 -8.33
C LEU A 70 -23.48 18.42 -9.09
N ALA A 71 -23.83 19.61 -9.57
CA ALA A 71 -22.87 20.51 -10.19
C ALA A 71 -21.65 20.73 -9.27
N GLY A 72 -20.45 20.63 -9.84
CA GLY A 72 -19.19 20.73 -9.10
C GLY A 72 -18.74 19.43 -8.40
N ARG A 73 -19.54 18.36 -8.41
CA ARG A 73 -19.16 17.03 -7.91
C ARG A 73 -18.95 16.04 -9.06
N ARG A 74 -18.20 14.97 -8.78
CA ARG A 74 -18.02 13.85 -9.72
C ARG A 74 -19.25 12.95 -9.65
N ALA A 75 -19.82 12.60 -10.79
CA ALA A 75 -20.94 11.66 -10.92
C ALA A 75 -20.72 10.73 -12.13
N ARG A 76 -21.28 9.52 -12.08
CA ARG A 76 -21.32 8.60 -13.21
C ARG A 76 -22.66 8.78 -13.91
N ILE A 77 -22.63 9.06 -15.20
CA ILE A 77 -23.84 9.28 -15.98
C ILE A 77 -24.03 8.07 -16.88
N ARG A 78 -25.22 7.47 -16.82
CA ARG A 78 -25.63 6.37 -17.70
C ARG A 78 -26.72 6.89 -18.62
N GLY A 79 -26.66 6.55 -19.90
CA GLY A 79 -27.69 6.94 -20.83
C GLY A 79 -27.30 6.66 -22.26
N ARG A 80 -28.31 6.60 -23.13
CA ARG A 80 -28.07 6.40 -24.55
C ARG A 80 -27.51 7.68 -25.17
N VAL A 81 -26.39 7.56 -25.87
CA VAL A 81 -25.86 8.66 -26.69
C VAL A 81 -26.63 8.70 -28.01
N TYR A 82 -27.27 9.83 -28.29
CA TYR A 82 -28.04 10.06 -29.52
C TYR A 82 -27.16 10.53 -30.67
N ARG A 83 -26.18 11.39 -30.39
CA ARG A 83 -25.29 11.97 -31.39
C ARG A 83 -23.93 12.27 -30.79
N VAL A 84 -22.88 12.06 -31.57
CA VAL A 84 -21.52 12.49 -31.23
C VAL A 84 -21.09 13.61 -32.18
N GLY A 85 -20.77 14.77 -31.64
CA GLY A 85 -20.08 15.84 -32.36
C GLY A 85 -18.57 15.75 -32.14
N HIS A 86 -17.77 16.08 -33.15
CA HIS A 86 -16.32 16.20 -33.03
C HIS A 86 -15.89 17.55 -33.60
N SER A 87 -15.03 18.25 -32.86
CA SER A 87 -14.44 19.52 -33.26
C SER A 87 -12.96 19.31 -33.56
N ASP A 88 -12.60 19.36 -34.84
CA ASP A 88 -11.21 19.18 -35.30
C ASP A 88 -10.28 20.30 -34.78
N LYS A 89 -10.82 21.49 -34.53
CA LYS A 89 -10.05 22.67 -34.09
C LYS A 89 -9.48 22.52 -32.67
N SER A 90 -10.17 21.79 -31.81
CA SER A 90 -9.84 21.69 -30.38
C SER A 90 -9.75 20.25 -29.87
N ASP A 91 -9.85 19.28 -30.78
CA ASP A 91 -9.99 17.85 -30.52
C ASP A 91 -10.91 17.54 -29.32
N THR A 92 -12.12 18.10 -29.41
CA THR A 92 -13.15 17.92 -28.38
C THR A 92 -14.32 17.15 -28.94
N TYR A 93 -14.88 16.26 -28.11
CA TYR A 93 -16.04 15.45 -28.45
C TYR A 93 -17.25 15.86 -27.63
N PHE A 94 -18.40 15.96 -28.29
CA PHE A 94 -19.67 16.32 -27.68
C PHE A 94 -20.61 15.12 -27.74
N LEU A 95 -21.01 14.59 -26.60
CA LEU A 95 -21.92 13.47 -26.46
C LEU A 95 -23.31 13.99 -26.09
N ASN A 96 -24.27 13.93 -27.01
CA ASN A 96 -25.65 14.34 -26.73
C ASN A 96 -26.48 13.14 -26.26
N PHE A 97 -27.09 13.22 -25.07
CA PHE A 97 -27.87 12.13 -24.47
C PHE A 97 -29.39 12.26 -24.68
N GLY A 98 -29.83 13.18 -25.54
CA GLY A 98 -31.23 13.30 -25.93
C GLY A 98 -31.43 14.06 -27.23
N PRO A 99 -32.64 13.98 -27.81
CA PRO A 99 -32.98 14.64 -29.08
C PRO A 99 -33.33 16.12 -28.93
N SER A 100 -33.58 16.60 -27.71
CA SER A 100 -33.97 17.98 -27.41
C SER A 100 -32.77 18.82 -26.96
N SER A 101 -32.78 20.13 -27.21
CA SER A 101 -31.79 21.09 -26.71
C SER A 101 -31.76 21.21 -25.17
N SER A 102 -32.78 20.73 -24.47
CA SER A 102 -32.84 20.65 -23.00
C SER A 102 -32.16 19.39 -22.43
N SER A 103 -31.59 18.54 -23.28
CA SER A 103 -30.99 17.26 -22.88
C SER A 103 -29.58 17.44 -22.34
N PHE A 104 -29.09 16.45 -21.59
CA PHE A 104 -27.71 16.45 -21.10
C PHE A 104 -26.71 16.28 -22.26
N THR A 105 -25.68 17.14 -22.28
CA THR A 105 -24.54 17.04 -23.20
C THR A 105 -23.26 16.87 -22.41
N GLY A 106 -22.56 15.77 -22.64
CA GLY A 106 -21.21 15.56 -22.11
C GLY A 106 -20.16 16.12 -23.08
N VAL A 107 -19.11 16.74 -22.55
CA VAL A 107 -17.97 17.22 -23.36
C VAL A 107 -16.71 16.50 -22.91
N ILE A 108 -16.00 15.91 -23.87
CA ILE A 108 -14.68 15.32 -23.67
C ILE A 108 -13.67 16.28 -24.26
N PHE A 109 -12.83 16.85 -23.40
CA PHE A 109 -11.74 17.74 -23.81
C PHE A 109 -10.53 16.94 -24.33
N ALA A 110 -9.72 17.55 -25.20
CA ALA A 110 -8.49 16.95 -25.74
C ALA A 110 -7.57 16.34 -24.67
N SER A 111 -7.41 17.01 -23.53
CA SER A 111 -6.63 16.51 -22.39
C SER A 111 -7.12 15.18 -21.81
N SER A 112 -8.39 14.85 -22.05
CA SER A 112 -8.99 13.58 -21.66
C SER A 112 -9.01 12.57 -22.80
N VAL A 113 -8.99 13.00 -24.07
CA VAL A 113 -8.96 12.11 -25.24
C VAL A 113 -7.77 11.15 -25.18
N GLU A 114 -6.58 11.65 -24.81
CA GLU A 114 -5.39 10.80 -24.64
C GLU A 114 -5.61 9.64 -23.64
N ARG A 115 -6.39 9.86 -22.58
CA ARG A 115 -6.70 8.82 -21.59
C ARG A 115 -7.68 7.79 -22.14
N PHE A 116 -8.60 8.23 -22.98
CA PHE A 116 -9.57 7.38 -23.67
C PHE A 116 -8.88 6.50 -24.71
N GLU A 117 -7.95 7.05 -25.50
CA GLU A 117 -7.15 6.31 -26.47
C GLU A 117 -6.26 5.24 -25.82
N LYS A 118 -5.58 5.59 -24.72
CA LYS A 118 -4.80 4.60 -23.93
C LYS A 118 -5.67 3.46 -23.42
N SER A 119 -6.94 3.72 -23.17
CA SER A 119 -7.94 2.73 -22.73
C SER A 119 -8.64 2.03 -23.90
N LYS A 120 -8.25 2.31 -25.16
CA LYS A 120 -8.87 1.82 -26.40
C LYS A 120 -10.36 2.16 -26.53
N LEU A 121 -10.80 3.25 -25.90
CA LEU A 121 -12.17 3.74 -25.93
C LEU A 121 -12.27 4.90 -26.91
N TYR A 122 -12.82 4.67 -28.09
CA TYR A 122 -12.99 5.73 -29.10
C TYR A 122 -14.33 6.47 -28.90
N PRO A 123 -14.34 7.78 -28.63
CA PRO A 123 -15.56 8.56 -28.40
C PRO A 123 -16.58 8.47 -29.56
N LYS A 124 -16.11 8.36 -30.81
CA LYS A 124 -16.95 8.20 -32.00
C LYS A 124 -17.79 6.91 -31.98
N ASN A 125 -17.32 5.87 -31.30
CA ASN A 125 -17.98 4.56 -31.27
C ASN A 125 -19.13 4.46 -30.26
N TYR A 126 -19.41 5.53 -29.52
CA TYR A 126 -20.50 5.60 -28.56
C TYR A 126 -21.83 6.03 -29.17
N GLU A 127 -21.84 6.49 -30.43
CA GLU A 127 -23.08 6.87 -31.10
C GLU A 127 -24.09 5.71 -31.13
N GLY A 128 -25.29 5.96 -30.61
CA GLY A 128 -26.37 4.98 -30.54
C GLY A 128 -26.29 3.96 -29.39
N LYS A 129 -25.20 3.95 -28.60
CA LYS A 129 -24.96 2.98 -27.51
C LYS A 129 -25.34 3.53 -26.13
N VAL A 130 -25.49 2.61 -25.16
CA VAL A 130 -25.90 2.85 -23.75
C VAL A 130 -24.72 2.63 -22.81
#